data_AF-A0A7S6S9I8-F1
#
_entry.id   AF-A0A7S6S9I8-F1
#
_cell.length_a   1.000
_cell.length_b   1.000
_cell.length_c   1.000
_cell.angle_alpha   90.00
_cell.angle_beta   90.00
_cell.angle_gamma   90.00
#
_symmetry.space_group_name_H-M   'P 1'
#
loop_
_entity.id
_entity.type
_entity.pdbx_description
1 polymer ?
#
loop_
_entity_poly.entity_id
_entity_poly.type
_entity_poly.pdbx_seq_one_letter_code
_entity_poly.pdbx_strand_id
1 'polypeptide(L)'
;MGYRFQNQCYETKQEFLDALAQNCYVSASGSGGLGSFFTTCTSNSDNITVQSYTLTNGTAQTPWTLTPQLIACTYQAPKVFSNADVVELSWLVVGVWVAAWGIRKLSEMMDKR
;
A
#
# COMPACT_ATOMS: atom_id res chain seq x y z
N MET A 1 11.45 -6.99 -8.87
CA MET A 1 10.10 -6.38 -8.84
C MET A 1 9.28 -7.26 -7.92
N GLY A 2 8.89 -6.74 -6.75
CA GLY A 2 8.36 -7.55 -5.64
C GLY A 2 6.87 -7.87 -5.76
N TYR A 3 6.30 -8.43 -4.69
CA TYR A 3 4.88 -8.75 -4.57
C TYR A 3 4.21 -7.85 -3.54
N ARG A 4 3.02 -7.33 -3.85
CA ARG A 4 2.29 -6.41 -2.98
C ARG A 4 1.29 -7.16 -2.11
N PHE A 5 1.33 -6.90 -0.80
CA PHE A 5 0.34 -7.37 0.17
C PHE A 5 0.12 -6.34 1.28
N GLN A 6 -1.15 -6.03 1.60
CA GLN A 6 -1.55 -5.05 2.64
C GLN A 6 -0.75 -3.72 2.62
N ASN A 7 -0.59 -3.11 1.43
CA ASN A 7 0.19 -1.88 1.20
C ASN A 7 1.70 -1.98 1.46
N GLN A 8 2.22 -3.18 1.70
CA GLN A 8 3.66 -3.45 1.75
C GLN A 8 4.10 -4.21 0.51
N CYS A 9 5.38 -4.08 0.18
CA CYS A 9 6.01 -4.78 -0.93
C CYS A 9 7.09 -5.70 -0.40
N TYR A 10 7.02 -6.96 -0.81
CA TYR A 10 7.93 -8.02 -0.44
C TYR A 10 8.83 -8.33 -1.63
N GLU A 11 10.13 -8.52 -1.40
CA GLU A 11 11.09 -8.67 -2.49
C GLU A 11 11.00 -10.05 -3.13
N THR A 12 10.76 -11.07 -2.31
CA THR A 12 10.67 -12.46 -2.75
C THR A 12 9.25 -13.01 -2.64
N LYS A 13 8.99 -14.07 -3.43
CA LYS A 13 7.72 -14.80 -3.37
C LYS A 13 7.51 -15.43 -1.98
N GLN A 14 8.58 -15.93 -1.38
CA GLN A 14 8.52 -16.59 -0.08
C GLN A 14 8.11 -15.61 1.02
N GLU A 15 8.72 -14.43 1.08
CA GLU A 15 8.37 -13.39 2.07
C GLU A 15 6.91 -12.94 1.95
N PHE A 16 6.40 -12.83 0.72
CA PHE A 16 4.99 -12.55 0.47
C PHE A 16 4.09 -13.68 1.01
N LEU A 17 4.44 -14.94 0.75
CA LEU A 17 3.67 -16.10 1.22
C LEU A 17 3.71 -16.21 2.75
N ASP A 18 4.85 -15.91 3.38
CA ASP A 18 5.00 -15.92 4.83
C ASP A 18 4.15 -14.82 5.48
N ALA A 19 4.17 -13.59 4.94
CA ALA A 19 3.35 -12.49 5.43
C ALA A 19 1.84 -12.74 5.24
N LEU A 20 1.46 -13.36 4.13
CA LEU A 20 0.08 -13.77 3.89
C LEU A 20 -0.35 -14.89 4.83
N ALA A 21 0.51 -15.88 5.09
CA ALA A 21 0.26 -16.97 6.03
C ALA A 21 0.11 -16.46 7.47
N GLN A 22 0.90 -15.47 7.89
CA GLN A 22 0.77 -14.83 9.20
C GLN A 22 -0.60 -14.16 9.40
N ASN A 23 -1.14 -13.55 8.35
CA ASN A 23 -2.48 -12.96 8.41
C ASN A 23 -3.60 -14.01 8.30
N CYS A 24 -3.26 -15.23 7.87
CA CYS A 24 -4.17 -16.35 7.64
C CYS A 24 -5.52 -15.88 7.10
N TYR A 25 -5.47 -15.07 6.03
CA TYR A 25 -6.63 -14.39 5.47
C TYR A 25 -7.46 -15.38 4.66
N VAL A 26 -8.10 -16.32 5.34
CA VAL A 26 -9.03 -17.24 4.72
C VAL A 26 -10.40 -16.60 4.73
N SER A 27 -10.77 -15.95 3.62
CA SER A 27 -12.19 -15.84 3.31
C SER A 27 -12.69 -17.27 3.22
N ALA A 28 -13.47 -17.71 4.22
CA ALA A 28 -14.02 -19.05 4.32
C ALA A 28 -14.45 -19.52 2.91
N SER A 29 -13.66 -20.41 2.32
CA SER A 29 -13.86 -20.84 0.95
C SER A 29 -15.10 -21.71 0.91
N GLY A 30 -16.21 -21.11 0.47
CA GLY A 30 -17.44 -21.81 0.13
C GLY A 30 -18.34 -22.17 1.32
N SER A 31 -19.55 -21.62 1.30
CA SER A 31 -20.77 -22.24 1.85
C SER A 31 -20.67 -22.75 3.30
N GLY A 32 -20.76 -21.86 4.31
CA GLY A 32 -20.99 -22.36 5.66
C GLY A 32 -20.83 -21.39 6.82
N GLY A 33 -21.54 -20.27 6.80
CA GLY A 33 -21.84 -19.49 8.00
C GLY A 33 -20.65 -18.78 8.68
N LEU A 34 -20.99 -17.85 9.57
CA LEU A 34 -20.08 -17.32 10.59
C LEU A 34 -19.77 -18.47 11.57
N GLY A 35 -18.92 -19.40 11.15
CA GLY A 35 -18.71 -20.69 11.82
C GLY A 35 -17.58 -20.64 12.84
N SER A 36 -17.81 -21.27 13.99
CA SER A 36 -16.89 -21.44 15.12
C SER A 36 -15.67 -22.31 14.76
N PHE A 37 -14.78 -21.79 13.92
CA PHE A 37 -13.53 -22.45 13.53
C PHE A 37 -12.31 -21.55 13.79
N PHE A 38 -11.20 -22.16 14.21
CA PHE A 38 -9.89 -21.52 14.20
C PHE A 38 -9.06 -22.13 13.08
N THR A 39 -8.33 -21.28 12.36
CA THR A 39 -7.54 -21.67 11.19
C THR A 39 -6.06 -21.43 11.44
N THR A 40 -5.25 -22.37 11.00
CA THR A 40 -3.79 -22.24 10.97
C THR A 40 -3.34 -22.29 9.52
N CYS A 41 -2.50 -21.34 9.12
CA CYS A 41 -1.96 -21.26 7.77
C CYS A 41 -0.45 -21.54 7.81
N THR A 42 0.01 -22.39 6.89
CA THR A 42 1.43 -22.71 6.71
C THR A 42 1.84 -22.32 5.29
N SER A 43 2.86 -21.48 5.16
CA SER A 43 3.44 -21.15 3.85
C SER A 43 4.30 -22.29 3.33
N ASN A 44 4.13 -22.63 2.06
CA ASN A 44 5.03 -23.49 1.29
C ASN A 44 5.68 -22.67 0.17
N SER A 45 6.44 -23.32 -0.72
CA SER A 45 7.12 -22.65 -1.85
C SER A 45 6.16 -21.95 -2.81
N ASP A 46 4.96 -22.53 -3.01
CA ASP A 46 4.05 -22.12 -4.08
C ASP A 46 2.62 -21.85 -3.63
N ASN A 47 2.26 -22.29 -2.44
CA ASN A 47 0.90 -22.23 -1.91
C ASN A 47 0.91 -22.07 -0.39
N ILE A 48 -0.26 -21.81 0.17
CA ILE A 48 -0.49 -21.81 1.61
C ILE A 48 -1.40 -22.98 1.94
N THR A 49 -0.95 -23.88 2.82
CA THR A 49 -1.81 -24.92 3.37
C THR A 49 -2.61 -24.32 4.52
N VAL A 50 -3.93 -24.41 4.43
CA VAL A 50 -4.85 -24.01 5.50
C VAL A 50 -5.40 -25.25 6.16
N GLN A 51 -5.29 -25.29 7.48
CA GLN A 51 -5.89 -26.29 8.33
C GLN A 51 -6.90 -25.60 9.23
N SER A 52 -8.15 -26.07 9.22
CA SER A 52 -9.18 -25.57 10.14
C SER A 52 -9.49 -26.59 11.22
N TYR A 53 -9.92 -26.06 12.35
CA TYR A 53 -10.29 -26.80 13.53
C TYR A 53 -11.59 -26.22 14.08
N THR A 54 -12.51 -27.10 14.43
CA THR A 54 -13.75 -26.73 15.14
C THR A 54 -13.43 -26.20 16.54
N LEU A 55 -13.99 -25.05 16.94
CA LEU A 55 -13.78 -24.48 18.28
C LEU A 55 -14.39 -25.36 19.39
N THR A 56 -15.42 -26.15 19.08
CA THR A 56 -16.18 -26.92 20.08
C THR A 56 -15.39 -28.10 20.65
N ASN A 57 -14.51 -28.71 19.87
CA ASN A 57 -13.81 -29.95 20.23
C ASN A 57 -12.39 -30.06 19.63
N GLY A 58 -11.93 -29.07 18.86
CA GLY A 58 -10.61 -29.07 18.24
C GLY A 58 -10.42 -30.10 17.12
N THR A 59 -11.49 -30.69 16.58
CA THR A 59 -11.35 -31.69 15.50
C THR A 59 -10.85 -31.02 14.22
N ALA A 60 -9.74 -31.55 13.71
CA ALA A 60 -9.15 -31.14 12.45
C ALA A 60 -10.12 -31.46 11.30
N GLN A 61 -10.41 -30.45 10.48
CA GLN A 61 -11.12 -30.63 9.23
C GLN A 61 -10.15 -31.01 8.12
N THR A 62 -10.67 -31.35 6.94
CA THR A 62 -9.82 -31.61 5.77
C THR A 62 -9.04 -30.34 5.41
N PRO A 63 -7.69 -30.38 5.35
CA PRO A 63 -6.89 -29.25 4.92
C PRO A 63 -7.15 -28.92 3.45
N TRP A 64 -7.02 -27.64 3.10
CA TRP A 64 -7.07 -27.17 1.72
C TRP A 64 -5.90 -26.24 1.42
N THR A 65 -5.58 -26.12 0.15
CA THR A 65 -4.50 -25.25 -0.32
C THR A 65 -5.06 -23.98 -0.94
N LEU A 66 -4.55 -22.84 -0.52
CA LEU A 66 -4.80 -21.54 -1.13
C LEU A 66 -3.60 -21.17 -2.03
N THR A 67 -3.88 -20.89 -3.30
CA THR A 67 -2.91 -20.31 -4.22
C THR A 67 -3.21 -18.82 -4.40
N PRO A 68 -2.48 -17.94 -3.69
CA PRO A 68 -2.75 -16.51 -3.78
C PRO A 68 -2.39 -15.96 -5.16
N GLN A 69 -3.15 -14.96 -5.60
CA GLN A 69 -2.78 -14.19 -6.78
C GLN A 69 -1.58 -13.31 -6.47
N LEU A 70 -0.52 -13.46 -7.25
CA LEU A 70 0.69 -12.67 -7.11
C LEU A 70 0.48 -11.32 -7.79
N ILE A 71 0.20 -10.30 -6.99
CA ILE A 71 0.06 -8.92 -7.48
C ILE A 71 1.45 -8.29 -7.51
N ALA A 72 1.88 -7.86 -8.70
CA ALA A 72 3.14 -7.16 -8.85
C ALA A 72 3.14 -5.87 -8.03
N CYS A 73 4.17 -5.66 -7.22
CA CYS A 73 4.43 -4.37 -6.62
C CYS A 73 5.01 -3.46 -7.71
N THR A 74 4.15 -2.64 -8.31
CA THR A 74 4.60 -1.41 -8.95
C THR A 74 5.01 -0.48 -7.82
N TYR A 75 6.31 -0.40 -7.54
CA TYR A 75 6.85 0.64 -6.69
C TYR A 75 6.60 1.98 -7.40
N GLN A 76 5.44 2.58 -7.15
CA GLN A 76 5.31 4.01 -7.31
C GLN A 76 6.06 4.60 -6.13
N ALA A 77 7.32 4.99 -6.36
CA ALA A 77 7.99 5.87 -5.44
C ALA A 77 6.98 6.96 -5.04
N PRO A 78 6.76 7.24 -3.75
CA PRO A 78 6.03 8.45 -3.40
C PRO A 78 6.68 9.57 -4.21
N LYS A 79 5.89 10.45 -4.82
CA LYS A 79 6.44 11.68 -5.41
C LYS A 79 7.01 12.48 -4.25
N VAL A 80 8.21 12.14 -3.82
CA VAL A 80 9.00 12.91 -2.89
C VAL A 80 9.41 14.10 -3.74
N PHE A 81 8.71 15.22 -3.55
CA PHE A 81 9.20 16.48 -4.09
C PHE A 81 10.63 16.61 -3.61
N SER A 82 11.57 16.64 -4.55
CA SER A 82 12.96 16.85 -4.20
C SER A 82 13.07 18.22 -3.53
N ASN A 83 14.08 18.43 -2.67
CA ASN A 83 14.37 19.77 -2.16
C ASN A 83 14.53 20.80 -3.30
N ALA A 84 14.94 20.34 -4.49
CA ALA A 84 14.97 21.14 -5.71
C ALA A 84 13.57 21.61 -6.16
N ASP A 85 12.57 20.74 -6.16
CA ASP A 85 11.20 21.07 -6.57
C ASP A 85 10.55 22.09 -5.61
N VAL A 86 10.84 21.97 -4.31
CA VAL A 86 10.35 22.91 -3.29
C VAL A 86 11.00 24.29 -3.46
N VAL A 87 12.29 24.32 -3.80
CA VAL A 87 13.02 25.57 -4.06
C VAL A 87 12.48 26.25 -5.32
N GLU A 88 12.25 25.53 -6.42
CA GLU A 88 11.66 26.09 -7.64
C GLU A 88 10.25 26.66 -7.38
N LEU A 89 9.41 25.94 -6.64
CA LEU A 89 8.08 26.43 -6.27
C LEU A 89 8.15 27.73 -5.43
N SER A 90 9.14 27.82 -4.54
CA SER A 90 9.36 29.00 -3.69
C SER A 90 9.78 30.22 -4.51
N TRP A 91 10.64 30.04 -5.52
CA TRP A 91 11.06 31.12 -6.42
C TRP A 91 9.91 31.66 -7.28
N LEU A 92 8.96 30.80 -7.68
CA LEU A 92 7.77 31.26 -8.40
C LEU A 92 6.93 32.20 -7.54
N VAL A 93 6.72 31.88 -6.26
CA VAL A 93 5.97 32.74 -5.34
C VAL A 93 6.67 34.09 -5.18
N VAL A 94 7.98 34.10 -4.93
CA VAL A 94 8.76 35.33 -4.81
C VAL A 94 8.69 36.16 -6.10
N GLY A 95 8.78 35.53 -7.27
CA GLY A 95 8.66 36.18 -8.58
C GLY A 95 7.33 36.90 -8.76
N VAL A 96 6.21 36.27 -8.39
CA VAL A 96 4.87 36.90 -8.45
C VAL A 96 4.79 38.12 -7.53
N TRP A 97 5.31 38.01 -6.30
CA TRP A 97 5.30 39.13 -5.35
C TRP A 97 6.12 40.33 -5.85
N VAL A 98 7.31 40.08 -6.38
CA VAL A 98 8.17 41.14 -6.93
C VAL A 98 7.52 41.80 -8.15
N ALA A 99 6.92 41.02 -9.05
CA ALA A 99 6.21 41.54 -10.21
C ALA A 99 5.01 42.41 -9.80
N ALA A 100 4.20 41.94 -8.85
CA ALA A 100 3.06 42.70 -8.33
C ALA A 100 3.49 44.03 -7.67
N TRP A 101 4.57 44.01 -6.89
CA TRP A 101 5.12 45.21 -6.28
C TRP A 101 5.65 46.20 -7.32
N GLY A 102 6.35 45.71 -8.35
CA GLY A 102 6.85 46.53 -9.45
C GLY A 102 5.73 47.24 -10.22
N ILE A 103 4.66 46.51 -10.55
CA ILE A 103 3.48 47.09 -11.22
C ILE A 103 2.84 48.18 -10.36
N ARG A 104 2.69 47.93 -9.05
CA ARG A 104 2.14 48.92 -8.11
C ARG A 104 3.00 50.19 -8.04
N LYS A 105 4.32 50.06 -8.05
CA LYS A 105 5.22 51.22 -8.04
C LYS A 105 5.16 52.01 -9.34
N LEU A 106 5.05 51.33 -10.47
CA LEU A 106 4.89 51.98 -11.78
C LEU A 106 3.56 52.74 -11.87
N SER A 107 2.46 52.17 -11.37
CA SER A 107 1.18 52.89 -11.31
C SER A 107 1.23 54.14 -10.43
N GLU A 108 1.87 54.05 -9.25
CA GLU A 108 2.04 55.21 -8.34
C GLU A 108 2.87 56.34 -8.98
N MET A 109 3.81 56.02 -9.88
CA MET A 109 4.64 57.02 -10.58
C MET A 109 3.91 57.66 -11.76
N MET A 110 3.05 56.90 -12.45
CA MET A 110 2.25 57.43 -13.56
C MET A 110 1.12 58.35 -13.09
N ASP A 111 0.52 58.08 -11.93
CA ASP A 111 -0.58 58.87 -11.37
C ASP A 111 -0.10 60.22 -10.77
N LYS A 112 1.21 60.38 -10.54
CA LYS A 112 1.83 61.60 -10.04
C LYS A 112 2.25 62.60 -11.13
N ARG A 113 1.95 62.32 -12.40
CA ARG A 113 2.33 63.13 -13.55
C ARG A 113 1.11 63.77 -14.20
#